data_AF-A0A564YVW8-F1
#
_entry.id   AF-A0A564YVW8-F1
#
_cell.length_a   1.000
_cell.length_b   1.000
_cell.length_c   1.000
_cell.angle_alpha   90.00
_cell.angle_beta   90.00
_cell.angle_gamma   90.00
#
_symmetry.space_group_name_H-M   'P 1'
#
loop_
_entity.id
_entity.type
_entity.pdbx_description
1 polymer ?
#
loop_
_entity_poly.entity_id
_entity_poly.type
_entity_poly.pdbx_seq_one_letter_code
_entity_poly.pdbx_strand_id
1 'polypeptide(L)'
;MLRCGPDIKVALEAEPGLKAVLPSDIGGDGKSYKELVEENKKNFYAFYADGDKTGEIKVDESKRPSSAKDFLREYKDYDANVMGKSGTYIKRQDEI
;
A
#
# COMPACT_ATOMS: atom_id res chain seq x y z
N MET A 1 5.34 21.10 10.04
CA MET A 1 6.28 19.98 9.82
C MET A 1 7.43 20.18 10.80
N LEU A 2 7.54 19.33 11.82
CA LEU A 2 8.55 19.49 12.86
C LEU A 2 9.88 18.95 12.33
N ARG A 3 10.83 19.84 12.00
CA ARG A 3 12.19 19.42 11.63
C ARG A 3 12.96 19.12 12.91
N CYS A 4 12.91 17.86 13.30
CA CYS A 4 13.83 17.34 14.30
C CYS A 4 15.19 17.27 13.62
N GLY A 5 16.11 18.15 14.01
CA GLY A 5 17.49 18.12 13.51
C GLY A 5 18.26 16.93 14.11
N PRO A 6 19.53 17.09 14.49
CA PRO A 6 20.27 16.02 15.17
C PRO A 6 19.76 15.74 16.59
N ASP A 7 18.93 16.61 17.16
CA ASP A 7 18.39 16.45 18.51
C ASP A 7 16.96 15.91 18.49
N ILE A 8 16.81 14.64 18.85
CA ILE A 8 15.53 13.94 18.92
C ILE A 8 14.71 14.35 20.15
N LYS A 9 15.31 15.02 21.14
CA LYS A 9 14.58 15.47 22.34
C LYS A 9 13.47 16.46 22.00
N VAL A 10 13.68 17.30 20.99
CA VAL A 10 12.66 18.24 20.47
C VAL A 10 11.44 17.48 19.95
N ALA A 11 11.64 16.29 19.36
CA ALA A 11 10.56 15.42 18.92
C ALA A 11 9.80 14.80 20.10
N LEU A 12 10.55 14.34 21.10
CA LEU A 12 10.01 13.69 22.30
C LEU A 12 9.24 14.67 23.20
N GLU A 13 9.67 15.93 23.27
CA GLU A 13 8.98 17.00 23.99
C GLU A 13 7.70 17.44 23.26
N ALA A 14 7.72 17.46 21.93
CA ALA A 14 6.54 17.79 21.12
C ALA A 14 5.49 16.68 21.14
N GLU A 15 5.90 15.41 21.19
CA GLU A 15 5.01 14.25 21.24
C GLU A 15 5.51 13.22 22.28
N PRO A 16 5.01 13.27 23.52
CA PRO A 16 5.45 12.37 24.58
C PRO A 16 5.19 10.88 24.27
N GLY A 17 4.14 10.59 23.49
CA GLY A 17 3.80 9.22 23.07
C GLY A 17 4.88 8.57 22.20
N LEU A 18 5.73 9.37 21.55
CA LEU A 18 6.81 8.88 20.69
C LEU A 18 7.87 8.11 21.49
N LYS A 19 8.10 8.49 22.76
CA LYS A 19 9.12 7.88 23.61
C LYS A 19 8.87 6.39 23.84
N ALA A 20 7.61 6.00 24.01
CA ALA A 20 7.23 4.60 24.23
C ALA A 20 7.39 3.71 23.00
N VAL A 21 7.36 4.29 21.79
CA VAL A 21 7.40 3.54 20.52
C VAL A 21 8.82 3.48 19.96
N LEU A 22 9.63 4.50 20.21
CA LEU A 22 10.97 4.56 19.65
C LEU A 22 11.93 3.54 20.28
N PRO A 23 12.89 3.02 19.50
CA PRO A 23 13.93 2.16 20.03
C PRO A 23 14.76 2.82 21.12
N SER A 24 15.24 2.00 22.06
CA SER A 24 16.17 2.43 23.11
C SER A 24 17.43 3.12 22.57
N ASP A 25 17.90 2.69 21.40
CA ASP A 25 19.14 3.19 20.78
C ASP A 25 19.08 4.68 20.37
N ILE A 26 17.87 5.23 20.25
CA ILE A 26 17.64 6.63 19.86
C ILE A 26 16.92 7.43 20.96
N GLY A 27 16.93 6.93 22.20
CA GLY A 27 16.38 7.64 23.37
C GLY A 27 14.91 7.36 23.66
N GLY A 28 14.32 6.33 23.05
CA GLY A 28 13.01 5.80 23.43
C GLY A 28 13.08 4.75 24.55
N ASP A 29 11.92 4.26 24.97
CA ASP A 29 11.75 3.23 25.99
C ASP A 29 11.38 1.86 25.36
N GLY A 30 11.36 1.77 24.03
CA GLY A 30 11.07 0.54 23.26
C GLY A 30 12.25 -0.43 23.16
N LYS A 31 12.01 -1.56 22.47
CA LYS A 31 13.05 -2.57 22.16
C LYS A 31 14.18 -1.98 21.30
N SER A 32 15.35 -2.61 21.30
CA SER A 32 16.46 -2.15 20.46
C SER A 32 16.10 -2.22 18.98
N TYR A 33 16.79 -1.42 18.15
CA TYR A 33 16.54 -1.42 16.71
C TYR A 33 16.77 -2.81 16.09
N LYS A 34 17.79 -3.53 16.56
CA LYS A 34 18.11 -4.88 16.06
C LYS A 34 16.98 -5.86 16.33
N GLU A 35 16.44 -5.87 17.54
CA GLU A 35 15.34 -6.75 17.93
C GLU A 35 14.07 -6.44 17.12
N LEU A 36 13.77 -5.15 16.93
CA LEU A 36 12.63 -4.73 16.11
C LEU A 36 12.77 -5.15 14.65
N VAL A 37 13.98 -5.08 14.09
CA VAL A 37 14.24 -5.53 12.71
C VAL A 37 14.06 -7.04 12.59
N GLU A 38 14.54 -7.83 13.53
CA GLU A 38 14.38 -9.29 13.51
C GLU A 38 12.91 -9.69 13.65
N GLU A 39 12.18 -9.07 14.59
CA GLU A 39 10.76 -9.31 14.81
C GLU A 39 9.93 -8.91 13.58
N ASN A 40 10.19 -7.74 13.00
CA ASN A 40 9.50 -7.28 11.80
C ASN A 40 9.79 -8.16 10.59
N LYS A 41 11.03 -8.65 10.41
CA LYS A 41 11.35 -9.60 9.34
C LYS A 41 10.52 -10.87 9.48
N LYS A 42 10.46 -11.44 10.68
CA LYS A 42 9.65 -12.64 10.96
C LYS A 42 8.17 -12.39 10.64
N ASN A 43 7.62 -11.26 11.10
CA ASN A 43 6.22 -10.90 10.86
C ASN A 43 5.93 -10.64 9.38
N PHE A 44 6.84 -9.98 8.67
CA PHE A 44 6.74 -9.74 7.23
C PHE A 44 6.68 -11.06 6.46
N TYR A 45 7.61 -11.97 6.72
CA TYR A 45 7.59 -13.28 6.06
C TYR A 45 6.34 -14.08 6.42
N ALA A 46 5.90 -14.07 7.68
CA ALA A 46 4.67 -14.74 8.08
C ALA A 46 3.43 -14.17 7.38
N PHE A 47 3.35 -12.84 7.25
CA PHE A 47 2.23 -12.17 6.58
C PHE A 47 2.14 -12.55 5.10
N TYR A 48 3.27 -12.56 4.38
CA TYR A 48 3.29 -12.90 2.95
C TYR A 48 3.35 -14.40 2.65
N ALA A 49 3.69 -15.24 3.63
CA ALA A 49 3.68 -16.69 3.47
C ALA A 49 2.26 -17.25 3.29
N ASP A 50 1.25 -16.56 3.82
CA ASP A 50 -0.15 -16.99 3.83
C ASP A 50 -0.87 -16.79 2.48
N GLY A 51 -0.14 -16.35 1.44
CA GLY A 51 -0.69 -16.07 0.11
C GLY A 51 -1.56 -14.81 0.06
N ASP A 52 -1.84 -14.33 -1.15
CA ASP A 52 -2.76 -13.20 -1.33
C ASP A 52 -4.20 -13.66 -1.13
N LYS A 53 -4.77 -13.37 0.05
CA LYS A 53 -6.18 -13.66 0.38
C LYS A 53 -7.17 -12.95 -0.56
N THR A 54 -6.73 -11.91 -1.27
CA THR A 54 -7.57 -11.24 -2.27
C THR A 54 -7.65 -11.99 -3.59
N GLY A 55 -6.73 -12.93 -3.85
CA GLY A 55 -6.78 -13.82 -5.03
C GLY A 55 -7.97 -14.77 -5.03
N GLU A 56 -8.56 -15.04 -3.86
CA GLU A 56 -9.79 -15.83 -3.71
C GLU A 56 -11.07 -15.02 -3.98
N ILE A 57 -10.95 -13.69 -3.98
CA ILE A 57 -12.08 -12.79 -4.25
C ILE A 57 -12.38 -12.83 -5.75
N LYS A 58 -13.24 -13.78 -6.14
CA LYS A 58 -13.78 -13.85 -7.49
C LYS A 58 -14.97 -12.93 -7.60
N VAL A 59 -14.87 -11.93 -8.46
CA VAL A 59 -15.99 -11.06 -8.82
C VAL A 59 -16.90 -11.81 -9.78
N ASP A 60 -18.17 -11.95 -9.41
CA ASP A 60 -19.19 -12.48 -10.31
C ASP A 60 -19.63 -11.41 -11.32
N GLU A 61 -19.01 -11.46 -12.50
CA GLU A 61 -19.28 -10.55 -13.61
C GLU A 61 -20.73 -10.57 -14.10
N SER A 62 -21.48 -11.65 -13.85
CA SER A 62 -22.89 -11.73 -14.24
C SER A 62 -23.76 -10.78 -13.41
N LYS A 63 -23.34 -10.44 -12.18
CA LYS A 63 -24.03 -9.51 -11.28
C LYS A 63 -23.61 -8.06 -11.48
N ARG A 64 -22.64 -7.76 -12.36
CA ARG A 64 -22.18 -6.40 -12.62
C ARG A 64 -23.28 -5.61 -13.35
N PRO A 65 -23.79 -4.51 -12.77
CA PRO A 65 -24.77 -3.64 -13.44
C PRO A 65 -24.22 -3.14 -14.77
N SER A 66 -25.08 -3.01 -15.79
CA SER A 66 -24.70 -2.51 -17.11
C SER A 66 -24.06 -1.11 -17.04
N SER A 67 -24.57 -0.25 -16.17
CA SER A 67 -24.01 1.08 -15.89
C SER A 67 -22.57 1.05 -15.36
N ALA A 68 -22.12 -0.08 -14.80
CA ALA A 68 -20.78 -0.24 -14.25
C ALA A 68 -19.76 -0.88 -15.20
N LYS A 69 -20.23 -1.44 -16.32
CA LYS A 69 -19.35 -2.08 -17.32
C LYS A 69 -18.48 -1.08 -18.07
N ASP A 70 -18.97 0.15 -18.21
CA ASP A 70 -18.32 1.20 -19.00
C ASP A 70 -17.60 2.25 -18.12
N PHE A 71 -17.43 2.00 -16.81
CA PHE A 71 -16.63 2.88 -15.94
C PHE A 71 -15.11 2.75 -16.11
N LEU A 72 -14.64 1.79 -16.92
CA LEU A 72 -13.33 1.90 -17.58
C LEU A 72 -13.44 2.92 -18.71
N ARG A 73 -13.76 4.17 -18.36
CA ARG A 73 -13.71 5.27 -19.32
C ARG A 73 -12.26 5.43 -19.73
N GLU A 74 -12.02 5.43 -21.04
CA GLU A 74 -10.84 6.07 -21.61
C GLU A 74 -10.74 7.45 -20.98
N TYR A 75 -9.66 7.70 -20.24
CA TYR A 75 -9.35 9.03 -19.81
C TYR A 75 -9.11 9.85 -21.08
N LYS A 76 -10.10 10.64 -21.51
CA LYS A 76 -10.05 11.43 -22.75
C LYS A 76 -8.81 12.32 -22.84
N ASP A 77 -8.23 12.66 -21.69
CA ASP A 77 -7.10 13.57 -21.54
C ASP A 77 -5.79 12.85 -21.20
N TYR A 78 -5.74 11.51 -21.30
CA TYR A 78 -4.57 10.72 -20.92
C TYR A 78 -3.94 10.06 -22.15
N ASP A 79 -2.62 10.22 -22.29
CA ASP A 79 -1.87 9.64 -23.40
C ASP A 79 -1.96 8.10 -23.34
N ALA A 80 -2.56 7.52 -24.38
CA ALA A 80 -2.75 6.08 -24.53
C ALA A 80 -1.43 5.29 -24.54
N ASN A 81 -0.28 5.95 -24.74
CA ASN A 81 1.04 5.31 -24.66
C ASN A 81 1.54 5.10 -23.22
N VAL A 82 0.93 5.77 -22.23
CA VAL A 82 1.30 5.62 -20.81
C VAL A 82 0.70 4.35 -20.21
N MET A 83 -0.49 3.97 -20.67
CA MET A 83 -1.12 2.71 -20.28
C MET A 83 -0.54 1.57 -21.12
N GLY A 84 0.34 0.77 -20.51
CA GLY A 84 1.01 -0.34 -21.18
C GLY A 84 0.03 -1.22 -21.97
N LYS A 85 0.38 -1.56 -23.21
CA LYS A 85 -0.46 -2.37 -24.13
C LYS A 85 -0.62 -3.84 -23.70
N SER A 86 -0.29 -4.19 -22.47
CA SER A 86 -0.38 -5.55 -21.95
C SER A 86 -1.82 -5.86 -21.54
N GLY A 87 -2.50 -6.70 -22.31
CA GLY A 87 -3.83 -7.20 -22.02
C GLY A 87 -4.41 -7.94 -23.23
N THR A 88 -5.38 -8.82 -22.99
CA THR A 88 -6.11 -9.50 -24.06
C THR A 88 -7.31 -8.65 -24.45
N TYR A 89 -7.20 -7.91 -25.56
CA TYR A 89 -8.29 -7.08 -26.07
C TYR A 89 -9.16 -7.87 -27.04
N ILE A 90 -10.46 -7.91 -26.78
CA ILE A 90 -11.45 -8.49 -27.71
C ILE A 90 -12.02 -7.34 -28.53
N LYS A 91 -11.88 -7.38 -29.86
CA LYS A 91 -12.57 -6.44 -30.74
C LYS A 91 -14.07 -6.66 -30.62
N ARG A 92 -14.81 -5.66 -30.13
CA ARG A 92 -16.25 -5.61 -30.41
C ARG A 92 -16.41 -5.32 -31.90
N GLN A 93 -17.25 -6.11 -32.57
CA GLN A 93 -17.76 -5.71 -33.87
C GLN A 93 -18.74 -4.57 -33.60
N ASP A 94 -18.44 -3.39 -34.16
CA ASP A 94 -19.38 -2.28 -34.16
C ASP A 94 -20.60 -2.70 -35.02
N GLU A 95 -21.73 -2.96 -34.38
CA GLU A 95 -23.02 -3.05 -35.05
C GLU A 95 -23.66 -1.65 -35.08
N ILE A 96 -23.59 -1.05 -36.29
CA ILE A 96 -24.43 -0.01 -36.92
C ILE A 96 -24.63 1.32 -36.18
#